data_AF-A0A3B3SZZ3-F1
#
_entry.id   AF-A0A3B3SZZ3-F1
#
_cell.length_a   1.000
_cell.length_b   1.000
_cell.length_c   1.000
_cell.angle_alpha   90.00
_cell.angle_beta   90.00
_cell.angle_gamma   90.00
#
_symmetry.space_group_name_H-M   'P 1'
#
loop_
_entity.id
_entity.type
_entity.pdbx_description
1 polymer ?
#
loop_
_entity_poly.entity_id
_entity_poly.type
_entity_poly.pdbx_seq_one_letter_code
_entity_poly.pdbx_strand_id
1 'polypeptide(L)'
;LLWWFFLAKHLEENHCRNPDGEIQPWCFTTSPFKRWDYCAIPRCEERMCVTGDGRDYRGTVSVTKSGRTCQMWDSQMPHKHFLQQGLTLNYCRNPNNERMPWCYTTDPDTRWEYCKVPSCGDVPSPMTDCYKNNGMSYRGVTSETIGGRQCQDWSATSPHFHKKTPGNYPNA
;
A
#
# COMPACT_ATOMS: atom_id res chain seq x y z
N LEU A 1 33.33 -13.49 27.60
CA LEU A 1 32.26 -14.44 27.23
C LEU A 1 31.40 -13.77 26.17
N LEU A 2 31.65 -14.21 24.94
CA LEU A 2 30.99 -13.96 23.65
C LEU A 2 29.81 -12.96 23.60
N TRP A 3 30.07 -11.86 22.89
CA TRP A 3 29.09 -11.05 22.17
C TRP A 3 28.13 -11.91 21.36
N TRP A 4 26.81 -11.77 21.51
CA TRP A 4 25.81 -11.79 20.43
C TRP A 4 24.54 -11.08 20.93
N PHE A 5 24.51 -9.74 20.82
CA PHE A 5 23.25 -8.99 20.78
C PHE A 5 22.51 -9.40 19.50
N PHE A 6 21.58 -10.35 19.59
CA PHE A 6 20.50 -10.40 18.60
C PHE A 6 19.41 -9.46 19.09
N LEU A 7 19.40 -8.23 18.56
CA LEU A 7 18.25 -7.34 18.65
C LEU A 7 17.05 -8.08 18.04
N ALA A 8 16.16 -8.53 18.92
CA ALA A 8 14.90 -9.15 18.56
C ALA A 8 14.06 -8.15 17.77
N LYS A 9 13.26 -8.67 16.85
CA LYS A 9 12.64 -7.91 15.78
C LYS A 9 11.14 -7.95 16.06
N HIS A 10 10.58 -6.87 16.62
CA HIS A 10 9.44 -6.93 17.56
C HIS A 10 8.06 -6.48 17.02
N LEU A 11 6.99 -7.07 17.60
CA LEU A 11 5.60 -6.60 17.62
C LEU A 11 5.47 -5.29 18.43
N GLU A 12 6.10 -4.22 17.95
CA GLU A 12 6.13 -2.93 18.65
C GLU A 12 4.86 -2.12 18.44
N GLU A 13 4.37 -1.53 19.52
CA GLU A 13 3.25 -0.59 19.53
C GLU A 13 2.06 -1.15 18.74
N ASN A 14 1.51 -0.36 17.81
CA ASN A 14 0.49 -0.78 16.86
C ASN A 14 1.01 -0.87 15.41
N HIS A 15 2.32 -0.99 15.23
CA HIS A 15 2.91 -1.03 13.89
C HIS A 15 2.56 -2.33 13.17
N CYS A 16 2.29 -2.26 11.88
CA CYS A 16 1.97 -3.41 11.06
C CYS A 16 3.09 -4.46 11.04
N ARG A 17 2.74 -5.74 11.18
CA ARG A 17 3.70 -6.86 11.22
C ARG A 17 3.12 -8.08 10.51
N ASN A 18 3.97 -9.07 10.24
CA ASN A 18 3.53 -10.36 9.71
C ASN A 18 4.13 -11.51 10.54
N PRO A 19 3.59 -11.75 11.75
CA PRO A 19 4.10 -12.77 12.68
C PRO A 19 3.86 -14.22 12.22
N ASP A 20 2.93 -14.43 11.30
CA ASP A 20 2.32 -15.73 11.01
C ASP A 20 2.42 -16.15 9.54
N GLY A 21 3.22 -15.42 8.75
CA GLY A 21 3.49 -15.78 7.36
C GLY A 21 2.32 -15.52 6.42
N GLU A 22 1.42 -14.61 6.79
CA GLU A 22 0.35 -14.11 5.92
C GLU A 22 0.90 -13.51 4.62
N ILE A 23 0.02 -13.15 3.69
CA ILE A 23 0.43 -12.64 2.37
C ILE A 23 1.16 -11.29 2.41
N GLN A 24 0.91 -10.46 3.44
CA GLN A 24 1.55 -9.16 3.66
C GLN A 24 1.38 -8.70 5.12
N PRO A 25 2.09 -7.65 5.57
CA PRO A 25 1.90 -7.13 6.92
C PRO A 25 0.47 -6.67 7.18
N TRP A 26 0.02 -6.92 8.40
CA TRP A 26 -1.32 -6.68 8.87
C TRP A 26 -1.30 -6.22 10.33
N CYS A 27 -2.45 -5.81 10.84
CA CYS A 27 -2.64 -5.51 12.26
C CYS A 27 -4.07 -5.83 12.70
N PHE A 28 -4.28 -5.99 14.01
CA PHE A 28 -5.62 -5.87 14.58
C PHE A 28 -6.07 -4.41 14.44
N THR A 29 -7.36 -4.15 14.23
CA THR A 29 -7.83 -2.76 14.02
C THR A 29 -8.52 -2.21 15.27
N THR A 30 -8.53 -0.90 15.46
CA THR A 30 -9.31 -0.26 16.52
C THR A 30 -10.82 -0.24 16.24
N SER A 31 -11.25 -0.68 15.05
CA SER A 31 -12.67 -0.78 14.71
C SER A 31 -13.29 -2.03 15.33
N PRO A 32 -14.40 -1.93 16.08
CA PRO A 32 -15.07 -3.10 16.62
C PRO A 32 -15.66 -4.01 15.53
N PHE A 33 -15.86 -3.50 14.31
CA PHE A 33 -16.48 -4.22 13.20
C PHE A 33 -15.50 -4.94 12.29
N LYS A 34 -14.19 -4.68 12.41
CA LYS A 34 -13.15 -5.32 11.61
C LYS A 34 -12.03 -5.77 12.54
N ARG A 35 -11.97 -7.06 12.82
CA ARG A 35 -10.98 -7.62 13.75
C ARG A 35 -9.54 -7.33 13.36
N TRP A 36 -9.20 -7.55 12.11
CA TRP A 36 -7.87 -7.34 11.55
C TRP A 36 -8.00 -7.01 10.07
N ASP A 37 -6.97 -6.39 9.50
CA ASP A 37 -6.93 -6.05 8.09
C ASP A 37 -5.48 -5.86 7.62
N TYR A 38 -5.25 -5.95 6.30
CA TYR A 38 -3.92 -5.73 5.75
C TYR A 38 -3.53 -4.27 5.75
N CYS A 39 -2.24 -4.01 5.93
CA CYS A 39 -1.69 -2.67 6.02
C CYS A 39 -1.40 -2.02 4.66
N ALA A 40 -1.52 -0.70 4.61
CA ALA A 40 -1.28 0.11 3.41
C ALA A 40 0.22 0.34 3.15
N ILE A 41 1.02 -0.73 3.23
CA ILE A 41 2.48 -0.66 3.04
C ILE A 41 2.79 -1.06 1.59
N PRO A 42 3.54 -0.26 0.82
CA PRO A 42 3.93 -0.63 -0.53
C PRO A 42 4.95 -1.77 -0.49
N ARG A 43 4.96 -2.61 -1.54
CA ARG A 43 6.07 -3.54 -1.76
C ARG A 43 7.30 -2.75 -2.22
N CYS A 44 8.48 -3.13 -1.75
CA CYS A 44 9.71 -2.42 -2.14
C CYS A 44 10.02 -2.52 -3.64
N GLU A 45 9.51 -3.54 -4.30
CA GLU A 45 9.64 -3.75 -5.75
C GLU A 45 8.58 -2.98 -6.55
N GLU A 46 7.52 -2.49 -5.89
CA GLU A 46 6.50 -1.65 -6.51
C GLU A 46 6.98 -0.21 -6.60
N ARG A 47 7.03 0.31 -7.84
CA ARG A 47 7.50 1.66 -8.10
C ARG A 47 6.40 2.67 -7.80
N MET A 48 6.52 3.35 -6.66
CA MET A 48 5.60 4.41 -6.21
C MET A 48 5.87 5.77 -6.87
N CYS A 49 6.86 5.83 -7.75
CA CYS A 49 7.28 6.98 -8.53
C CYS A 49 7.58 6.52 -9.96
N VAL A 50 7.64 7.47 -10.91
CA VAL A 50 7.88 7.18 -12.32
C VAL A 50 9.37 7.26 -12.66
N THR A 51 9.85 6.23 -13.36
CA THR A 51 11.05 6.28 -14.21
C THR A 51 10.64 6.05 -15.66
N GLY A 52 11.26 6.76 -16.61
CA GLY A 52 10.90 6.63 -18.03
C GLY A 52 9.43 6.99 -18.29
N ASP A 53 8.69 6.08 -18.93
CA ASP A 53 7.28 6.23 -19.31
C ASP A 53 6.29 5.82 -18.21
N GLY A 54 6.76 5.27 -17.08
CA GLY A 54 5.92 4.88 -15.95
C GLY A 54 5.10 3.60 -16.17
N ARG A 55 5.52 2.70 -17.06
CA ARG A 55 4.87 1.37 -17.20
C ARG A 55 4.95 0.50 -15.94
N ASP A 56 6.00 0.68 -15.16
CA ASP A 56 6.23 0.02 -13.87
C ASP A 56 5.60 0.75 -12.68
N TYR A 57 5.01 1.93 -12.89
CA TYR A 57 4.36 2.68 -11.83
C TYR A 57 3.19 1.88 -11.22
N ARG A 58 3.23 1.72 -9.89
CA ARG A 58 2.22 1.02 -9.10
C ARG A 58 1.64 1.86 -7.96
N GLY A 59 2.02 3.13 -7.87
CA GLY A 59 1.48 4.05 -6.87
C GLY A 59 -0.02 4.32 -6.99
N THR A 60 -0.53 5.11 -6.06
CA THR A 60 -1.96 5.30 -5.78
C THR A 60 -2.54 6.62 -6.28
N VAL A 61 -1.80 7.39 -7.09
CA VAL A 61 -2.32 8.63 -7.67
C VAL A 61 -3.56 8.30 -8.50
N SER A 62 -4.69 8.93 -8.17
CA SER A 62 -6.02 8.70 -8.77
C SER A 62 -6.67 9.99 -9.28
N VAL A 63 -5.84 11.00 -9.54
CA VAL A 63 -6.25 12.31 -10.08
C VAL A 63 -5.36 12.70 -11.26
N THR A 64 -5.96 13.30 -12.28
CA THR A 64 -5.25 13.73 -13.48
C THR A 64 -4.45 15.02 -13.23
N LYS A 65 -3.61 15.43 -14.18
CA LYS A 65 -2.84 16.69 -14.09
C LYS A 65 -3.72 17.94 -13.92
N SER A 66 -4.97 17.89 -14.38
CA SER A 66 -5.94 18.99 -14.27
C SER A 66 -6.84 18.87 -13.04
N GLY A 67 -6.65 17.83 -12.21
CA GLY A 67 -7.42 17.60 -10.99
C GLY A 67 -8.71 16.81 -11.18
N ARG A 68 -8.92 16.17 -12.33
CA ARG A 68 -10.09 15.29 -12.54
C ARG A 68 -9.90 13.98 -11.81
N THR A 69 -10.96 13.49 -11.18
CA THR A 69 -10.98 12.16 -10.56
C THR A 69 -10.89 11.08 -11.63
N CYS A 70 -10.04 10.08 -11.40
CA CYS A 70 -9.95 8.93 -12.27
C CYS A 70 -11.18 8.02 -12.12
N GLN A 71 -11.68 7.54 -13.26
CA GLN A 71 -12.65 6.45 -13.34
C GLN A 71 -11.96 5.12 -12.98
N MET A 72 -12.67 4.23 -12.27
CA MET A 72 -12.18 2.88 -11.99
C MET A 72 -11.94 2.10 -13.28
N TRP A 73 -10.85 1.36 -13.35
CA TRP A 73 -10.48 0.54 -14.52
C TRP A 73 -11.46 -0.60 -14.80
N ASP A 74 -12.23 -1.03 -13.81
CA ASP A 74 -13.30 -2.02 -13.95
C ASP A 74 -14.69 -1.39 -14.20
N SER A 75 -14.83 -0.06 -14.04
CA SER A 75 -16.06 0.66 -14.33
C SER A 75 -16.18 0.94 -15.83
N GLN A 76 -17.37 0.77 -16.39
CA GLN A 76 -17.68 1.12 -17.77
C GLN A 76 -18.43 2.46 -17.92
N MET A 77 -18.47 3.27 -16.86
CA MET A 77 -19.09 4.60 -16.84
C MET A 77 -18.16 5.65 -16.20
N PRO A 78 -18.15 6.91 -16.71
CA PRO A 78 -18.87 7.38 -17.91
C PRO A 78 -18.26 6.86 -19.23
N HIS A 79 -16.99 6.45 -19.23
CA HIS A 79 -16.31 6.05 -20.47
C HIS A 79 -16.21 4.53 -20.58
N LYS A 80 -16.90 3.96 -21.57
CA LYS A 80 -16.70 2.54 -21.95
C LYS A 80 -15.31 2.32 -22.52
N HIS A 81 -14.66 1.24 -22.13
CA HIS A 81 -13.29 0.90 -22.55
C HIS A 81 -12.96 -0.59 -22.36
N PHE A 82 -11.88 -1.05 -22.98
CA PHE A 82 -11.42 -2.43 -22.83
C PHE A 82 -10.94 -2.69 -21.40
N LEU A 83 -11.51 -3.71 -20.77
CA LEU A 83 -11.10 -4.19 -19.46
C LEU A 83 -9.73 -4.85 -19.58
N GLN A 84 -8.76 -4.31 -18.84
CA GLN A 84 -7.41 -4.85 -18.78
C GLN A 84 -7.19 -5.45 -17.40
N GLN A 85 -6.61 -6.65 -17.36
CA GLN A 85 -6.32 -7.33 -16.10
C GLN A 85 -5.15 -6.68 -15.38
N GLY A 86 -5.16 -6.72 -14.05
CA GLY A 86 -4.07 -6.21 -13.23
C GLY A 86 -4.02 -4.69 -13.08
N LEU A 87 -5.06 -3.96 -13.49
CA LEU A 87 -5.21 -2.54 -13.18
C LEU A 87 -6.06 -2.36 -11.92
N THR A 88 -5.45 -1.78 -10.89
CA THR A 88 -6.03 -1.66 -9.55
C THR A 88 -6.84 -0.38 -9.41
N LEU A 89 -8.09 -0.51 -8.97
CA LEU A 89 -8.98 0.62 -8.63
C LEU A 89 -9.05 1.65 -9.77
N ASN A 90 -8.80 2.92 -9.48
CA ASN A 90 -8.75 4.02 -10.44
C ASN A 90 -7.36 4.68 -10.50
N TYR A 91 -6.31 3.95 -10.11
CA TYR A 91 -4.96 4.52 -10.05
C TYR A 91 -4.39 4.75 -11.45
N CYS A 92 -3.65 5.83 -11.63
CA CYS A 92 -3.02 6.16 -12.90
C CYS A 92 -2.06 5.04 -13.34
N ARG A 93 -2.15 4.60 -14.59
CA ARG A 93 -1.35 3.52 -15.15
C ARG A 93 -0.94 3.85 -16.57
N ASN A 94 0.07 3.17 -17.07
CA ASN A 94 0.48 3.24 -18.47
C ASN A 94 0.51 1.84 -19.08
N PRO A 95 -0.65 1.26 -19.44
CA PRO A 95 -0.68 -0.13 -19.89
C PRO A 95 -0.52 -0.30 -21.41
N ASN A 96 -0.60 0.79 -22.17
CA ASN A 96 -0.66 0.79 -23.64
C ASN A 96 0.49 1.57 -24.29
N ASN A 97 1.66 1.60 -23.64
CA ASN A 97 2.87 2.29 -24.12
C ASN A 97 2.67 3.79 -24.43
N GLU A 98 1.83 4.45 -23.63
CA GLU A 98 1.72 5.90 -23.68
C GLU A 98 2.96 6.61 -23.12
N ARG A 99 2.99 7.93 -23.25
CA ARG A 99 4.15 8.73 -22.82
C ARG A 99 4.32 8.78 -21.30
N MET A 100 3.22 8.72 -20.55
CA MET A 100 3.16 8.85 -19.09
C MET A 100 1.94 8.10 -18.55
N PRO A 101 1.89 7.81 -17.23
CA PRO A 101 0.68 7.28 -16.60
C PRO A 101 -0.53 8.19 -16.83
N TRP A 102 -1.67 7.57 -17.10
CA TRP A 102 -2.94 8.21 -17.37
C TRP A 102 -4.09 7.41 -16.74
N CYS A 103 -5.29 7.97 -16.78
CA CYS A 103 -6.51 7.26 -16.43
C CYS A 103 -7.69 7.76 -17.28
N TYR A 104 -8.74 6.94 -17.39
CA TYR A 104 -10.06 7.46 -17.77
C TYR A 104 -10.55 8.41 -16.68
N THR A 105 -11.31 9.44 -17.02
CA THR A 105 -11.79 10.41 -16.01
C THR A 105 -13.27 10.20 -15.68
N THR A 106 -13.72 10.67 -14.52
CA THR A 106 -15.16 10.69 -14.21
C THR A 106 -15.91 11.86 -14.87
N ASP A 107 -15.20 12.76 -15.55
CA ASP A 107 -15.78 13.87 -16.32
C ASP A 107 -16.29 13.32 -17.67
N PRO A 108 -17.60 13.45 -17.99
CA PRO A 108 -18.17 12.93 -19.22
C PRO A 108 -17.61 13.59 -20.49
N ASP A 109 -17.05 14.79 -20.40
CA ASP A 109 -16.50 15.53 -21.55
C ASP A 109 -15.01 15.21 -21.78
N THR A 110 -14.34 14.63 -20.80
CA THR A 110 -12.91 14.31 -20.86
C THR A 110 -12.69 12.80 -20.75
N ARG A 111 -12.56 12.11 -21.88
CA ARG A 111 -12.43 10.64 -21.90
C ARG A 111 -11.28 10.13 -21.02
N TRP A 112 -10.08 10.68 -21.20
CA TRP A 112 -8.89 10.29 -20.46
C TRP A 112 -7.90 11.44 -20.40
N GLU A 113 -6.99 11.41 -19.44
CA GLU A 113 -5.93 12.41 -19.31
C GLU A 113 -4.70 11.84 -18.59
N TYR A 114 -3.51 12.38 -18.87
CA TYR A 114 -2.29 12.09 -18.12
C TYR A 114 -2.38 12.55 -16.66
N CYS A 115 -1.68 11.83 -15.80
CA CYS A 115 -1.56 12.14 -14.39
C CYS A 115 -0.22 12.80 -14.07
N LYS A 116 -0.22 13.66 -13.03
CA LYS A 116 1.02 14.22 -12.48
C LYS A 116 1.55 13.29 -11.39
N VAL A 117 2.34 12.29 -11.79
CA VAL A 117 2.95 11.31 -10.89
C VAL A 117 4.36 11.76 -10.49
N PRO A 118 4.80 11.59 -9.23
CA PRO A 118 6.15 11.96 -8.81
C PRO A 118 7.23 11.18 -9.58
N SER A 119 8.28 11.88 -10.05
CA SER A 119 9.50 11.28 -10.61
C SER A 119 10.38 10.74 -9.50
N CYS A 120 10.96 9.55 -9.67
CA CYS A 120 11.83 8.96 -8.65
C CYS A 120 13.09 9.79 -8.33
N GLY A 121 13.51 10.68 -9.24
CA GLY A 121 14.62 11.61 -9.01
C GLY A 121 14.26 12.82 -8.14
N ASP A 122 12.96 13.14 -8.04
CA ASP A 122 12.46 14.33 -7.36
C ASP A 122 11.85 14.01 -5.98
N VAL A 123 11.67 12.71 -5.65
CA VAL A 123 11.17 12.31 -4.33
C VAL A 123 12.35 12.27 -3.36
N PRO A 124 12.39 13.10 -2.30
CA PRO A 124 13.36 12.92 -1.22
C PRO A 124 13.10 11.55 -0.60
N SER A 125 13.98 10.59 -0.91
CA SER A 125 13.83 9.15 -0.67
C SER A 125 12.96 8.80 0.56
N PRO A 126 11.67 8.46 0.35
CA PRO A 126 10.81 7.84 1.34
C PRO A 126 10.54 6.38 0.96
N MET A 127 11.37 5.79 0.08
CA MET A 127 11.32 4.36 -0.27
C MET A 127 11.81 3.45 0.89
N THR A 128 12.02 4.01 2.08
CA THR A 128 12.50 3.26 3.24
C THR A 128 11.40 2.47 3.93
N ASP A 129 10.14 2.91 3.84
CA ASP A 129 9.01 2.21 4.48
C ASP A 129 8.21 1.35 3.49
N CYS A 130 8.78 0.19 3.15
CA CYS A 130 8.20 -0.79 2.24
C CYS A 130 8.48 -2.22 2.74
N TYR A 131 7.70 -3.20 2.28
CA TYR A 131 7.94 -4.62 2.61
C TYR A 131 8.46 -5.42 1.42
N LYS A 132 9.27 -6.46 1.70
CA LYS A 132 9.77 -7.43 0.70
C LYS A 132 9.10 -8.78 0.91
N ASN A 133 8.98 -9.60 -0.14
CA ASN A 133 8.29 -10.89 -0.11
C ASN A 133 6.88 -10.73 0.48
N ASN A 134 6.58 -11.41 1.58
CA ASN A 134 5.33 -11.27 2.34
C ASN A 134 5.45 -10.35 3.57
N GLY A 135 6.59 -9.67 3.74
CA GLY A 135 6.77 -8.69 4.80
C GLY A 135 6.96 -9.24 6.22
N MET A 136 7.32 -10.53 6.38
CA MET A 136 7.75 -11.06 7.69
C MET A 136 8.94 -10.29 8.30
N SER A 137 9.80 -9.74 7.44
CA SER A 137 10.96 -8.93 7.84
C SER A 137 10.66 -7.43 7.94
N TYR A 138 9.42 -7.00 7.66
CA TYR A 138 9.03 -5.60 7.69
C TYR A 138 9.11 -5.04 9.11
N ARG A 139 9.81 -3.91 9.29
CA ARG A 139 10.03 -3.25 10.59
C ARG A 139 9.83 -1.73 10.49
N GLY A 140 8.98 -1.30 9.58
CA GLY A 140 8.56 0.09 9.51
C GLY A 140 7.52 0.44 10.58
N VAL A 141 7.04 1.68 10.51
CA VAL A 141 6.17 2.31 11.51
C VAL A 141 4.75 2.53 11.01
N THR A 142 4.39 2.00 9.84
CA THR A 142 3.03 2.09 9.32
C THR A 142 2.04 1.43 10.30
N SER A 143 0.94 2.12 10.61
CA SER A 143 -0.10 1.69 11.57
C SER A 143 -1.52 1.88 11.02
N GLU A 144 -1.68 1.89 9.70
CA GLU A 144 -2.97 2.07 9.01
C GLU A 144 -3.22 0.96 7.98
N THR A 145 -4.48 0.50 7.93
CA THR A 145 -4.91 -0.56 7.01
C THR A 145 -5.24 -0.01 5.61
N ILE A 146 -5.30 -0.87 4.59
CA ILE A 146 -5.70 -0.50 3.22
C ILE A 146 -7.07 0.22 3.21
N GLY A 147 -7.96 -0.15 4.13
CA GLY A 147 -9.26 0.50 4.28
C GLY A 147 -9.28 1.69 5.25
N GLY A 148 -8.13 2.28 5.57
CA GLY A 148 -8.00 3.48 6.41
C GLY A 148 -8.26 3.27 7.91
N ARG A 149 -8.25 2.02 8.40
CA ARG A 149 -8.47 1.73 9.82
C ARG A 149 -7.17 1.84 10.59
N GLN A 150 -7.22 2.42 11.77
CA GLN A 150 -6.07 2.49 12.67
C GLN A 150 -5.79 1.14 13.33
N CYS A 151 -4.51 0.83 13.52
CA CYS A 151 -4.08 -0.40 14.17
C CYS A 151 -4.24 -0.34 15.69
N GLN A 152 -4.67 -1.47 16.26
CA GLN A 152 -4.64 -1.75 17.69
C GLN A 152 -3.21 -2.16 18.09
N ASP A 153 -2.79 -1.71 19.27
CA ASP A 153 -1.50 -2.09 19.86
C ASP A 153 -1.39 -3.61 20.09
N TRP A 154 -0.25 -4.21 19.77
CA TRP A 154 -0.02 -5.65 19.91
C TRP A 154 0.02 -6.14 21.37
N SER A 155 0.23 -5.24 22.32
CA SER A 155 0.09 -5.54 23.74
C SER A 155 -1.35 -5.39 24.24
N ALA A 156 -2.21 -4.68 23.49
CA ALA A 156 -3.60 -4.44 23.88
C ALA A 156 -4.48 -5.67 23.61
N THR A 157 -5.46 -5.88 24.48
CA THR A 157 -6.45 -6.97 24.37
C THR A 157 -7.84 -6.47 23.98
N SER A 158 -7.97 -5.19 23.63
CA SER A 158 -9.22 -4.51 23.26
C SER A 158 -8.95 -3.52 22.11
N PRO A 159 -9.89 -3.36 21.14
CA PRO A 159 -11.19 -4.03 21.04
C PRO A 159 -11.13 -5.53 20.72
N HIS A 160 -10.01 -6.02 20.19
CA HIS A 160 -9.88 -7.42 19.79
C HIS A 160 -8.91 -8.16 20.69
N PHE A 161 -9.41 -9.10 21.48
CA PHE A 161 -8.54 -10.01 22.24
C PHE A 161 -7.73 -10.89 21.30
N HIS A 162 -6.42 -11.01 21.52
CA HIS A 162 -5.54 -11.92 20.79
C HIS A 162 -4.36 -12.41 21.62
N LYS A 163 -3.73 -13.50 21.16
CA LYS A 163 -2.50 -14.06 21.75
C LYS A 163 -1.22 -13.64 21.02
N LYS A 164 -1.33 -12.89 19.93
CA LYS A 164 -0.20 -12.34 19.16
C LYS A 164 0.37 -11.11 19.86
N THR A 165 1.03 -11.34 20.98
CA THR A 165 1.64 -10.29 21.82
C THR A 165 3.15 -10.39 21.74
N PRO A 166 3.90 -9.31 22.10
CA PRO A 166 5.36 -9.34 22.12
C PRO A 166 5.94 -10.48 22.96
N GLY A 167 5.26 -10.85 24.07
CA GLY A 167 5.69 -11.96 24.93
C GLY A 167 5.53 -13.34 24.29
N ASN A 168 4.48 -13.55 23.48
CA ASN A 168 4.23 -14.85 22.84
C ASN A 168 4.94 -15.00 21.49
N TYR A 169 5.24 -13.89 20.82
CA TYR A 169 5.90 -13.84 19.52
C TYR A 169 7.11 -12.88 19.57
N PRO A 170 8.16 -13.21 20.34
CA PRO A 170 9.28 -12.31 20.58
C PRO A 170 10.15 -12.02 19.34
N ASN A 171 10.04 -12.86 18.31
CA ASN A 171 10.83 -12.78 17.08
C ASN A 171 10.06 -12.24 15.86
N ALA A 172 8.82 -11.77 16.07
CA ALA A 172 7.89 -11.43 15.00
C ALA A 172 7.80 -9.93 14.66
#